data_AF-A0A1J9Q5L8-F1
#
_entry.id   AF-A0A1J9Q5L8-F1
#
_cell.length_a   1.000
_cell.length_b   1.000
_cell.length_c   1.000
_cell.angle_alpha   90.00
_cell.angle_beta   90.00
_cell.angle_gamma   90.00
#
_symmetry.space_group_name_H-M   'P 1'
#
loop_
_entity.id
_entity.type
_entity.pdbx_description
1 polymer ?
#
loop_
_entity_poly.entity_id
_entity_poly.type
_entity_poly.pdbx_seq_one_letter_code
_entity_poly.pdbx_strand_id
1 'polypeptide(L)'
;MARAQQHAEIVGPPQFAKPILQYTKARQEALEIRQALTIYLKTQIEFVDGSPGSHISLCAPHNATNVKRVPPELNNGLRAQYLKALQANLVAKREYNSVLQEIASQKKDIHSPTSAGGEGLEKKGAQFQTYLGLLRSRREHGKIQIFHHYLEELNKMDAGQAGYLGLAKEQATSRQAAQNLVAYANPTSGSAGGNRSDVETLLNNLERAVLRAKSQADVEKGLLEKLKTQHLPEDVKSVPTSKKLAALRRTHAELVRWVEEKLVMSSSIDEQGPVEDQTAIDASDAENIRVLEETKSLIQEQYAAYVNARKALLSVVSTASQPLIAGPQTPQRQLQPRENQRNTATPDLTLLFPYVSENLLPLSNAQKAPSMLKCYLSAILAKEKWTTCRMLDRLQEESHLLPEYPILGRQPRFKNAVASINRRSSPLASQSSPNEASEIVTRAEAWSFAGREEREATKRYIEDRINFGTELAGKAEDTLKEMYELMNQDYEEATAAKEDKKGGEPDIWAPESRYSRGRGGRHGRLEKKPKGPWSGLNGKVGVIGDG
;
A
#
# COMPACT_ATOMS: atom_id res chain seq x y z
N MET A 1 42.37 -2.74 35.78
CA MET A 1 42.48 -3.12 34.36
C MET A 1 43.26 -2.03 33.60
N ALA A 2 44.57 -1.95 33.84
CA ALA A 2 45.42 -0.84 33.43
C ALA A 2 46.63 -1.33 32.62
N ARG A 3 46.40 -1.95 31.44
CA ARG A 3 47.50 -2.49 30.63
C ARG A 3 47.28 -2.54 29.11
N ALA A 4 46.56 -1.56 28.53
CA ALA A 4 46.34 -1.52 27.08
C ALA A 4 46.33 -0.09 26.48
N GLN A 5 47.18 0.81 26.98
CA GLN A 5 47.29 2.18 26.46
C GLN A 5 48.74 2.66 26.30
N GLN A 6 49.64 1.77 25.87
CA GLN A 6 50.97 2.15 25.43
C GLN A 6 51.16 1.53 24.04
N HIS A 7 51.70 2.31 23.09
CA HIS A 7 51.80 2.05 21.64
C HIS A 7 50.67 2.62 20.77
N ALA A 8 50.53 3.95 20.76
CA ALA A 8 49.96 4.64 19.61
C ALA A 8 50.44 6.10 19.58
N GLU A 9 51.72 6.32 19.28
CA GLU A 9 52.17 7.65 18.84
C GLU A 9 53.12 7.54 17.64
N ILE A 10 52.98 8.54 16.76
CA ILE A 10 53.80 8.90 15.61
C ILE A 10 53.48 8.17 14.29
N VAL A 11 52.28 8.40 13.76
CA VAL A 11 52.09 8.52 12.30
C VAL A 11 51.58 9.93 12.05
N GLY A 12 52.39 10.76 11.36
CA GLY A 12 51.99 12.10 10.97
C GLY A 12 50.73 12.07 10.10
N PRO A 13 49.83 13.06 10.22
CA PRO A 13 48.56 13.05 9.51
C PRO A 13 48.78 12.98 7.99
N PRO A 14 47.96 12.19 7.28
CA PRO A 14 48.12 12.00 5.84
C PRO A 14 47.98 13.33 5.08
N GLN A 15 48.69 13.48 3.95
CA GLN A 15 48.83 14.76 3.24
C GLN A 15 47.49 15.39 2.84
N PHE A 16 46.45 14.58 2.58
CA PHE A 16 45.10 15.05 2.28
C PHE A 16 44.38 15.71 3.47
N ALA A 17 44.79 15.41 4.71
CA ALA A 17 44.19 15.96 5.91
C ALA A 17 44.76 17.34 6.28
N LYS A 18 45.92 17.74 5.74
CA LYS A 18 46.56 19.05 5.99
C LYS A 18 45.66 20.27 5.77
N PRO A 19 44.88 20.40 4.68
CA PRO A 19 43.95 21.52 4.51
C PRO A 19 42.76 21.46 5.47
N ILE A 20 42.33 20.26 5.87
CA ILE A 20 41.19 20.06 6.77
C ILE A 20 41.59 20.32 8.23
N LEU A 21 42.87 20.09 8.58
CA LEU A 21 43.43 20.36 9.92
C LEU A 21 43.31 21.83 10.35
N GLN A 22 43.23 22.77 9.41
CA GLN A 22 42.97 24.18 9.74
C GLN A 22 41.54 24.42 10.27
N TYR A 23 40.60 23.53 9.93
CA TYR A 23 39.19 23.61 10.33
C TYR A 23 38.79 22.53 11.34
N THR A 24 39.57 21.46 11.51
CA THR A 24 39.35 20.42 12.51
C THR A 24 40.17 20.68 13.76
N LYS A 25 39.49 21.10 14.82
CA LYS A 25 40.09 21.25 16.15
C LYS A 25 40.27 19.89 16.83
N ALA A 26 41.23 19.80 17.75
CA ALA A 26 41.39 18.60 18.56
C ALA A 26 40.11 18.30 19.34
N ARG A 27 39.84 17.03 19.65
CA ARG A 27 38.60 16.62 20.34
C ARG A 27 38.42 17.37 21.67
N GLN A 28 39.50 17.65 22.39
CA GLN A 28 39.50 18.39 23.64
C GLN A 28 39.15 19.87 23.43
N GLU A 29 39.83 20.55 22.52
CA GLU A 29 39.53 21.95 22.15
C GLU A 29 38.08 22.12 21.66
N ALA A 30 37.57 21.17 20.87
CA ALA A 30 36.19 21.19 20.41
C ALA A 30 35.19 21.04 21.57
N LEU A 31 35.52 20.25 22.60
CA LEU A 31 34.71 20.14 23.81
C LEU A 31 34.75 21.43 24.64
N GLU A 32 35.92 22.04 24.81
CA GLU A 32 36.07 23.32 25.52
C GLU A 32 35.28 24.44 24.85
N ILE A 33 35.36 24.53 23.51
CA ILE A 33 34.59 25.52 22.74
C ILE A 33 33.09 25.29 22.89
N ARG A 34 32.64 24.03 22.82
CA ARG A 34 31.23 23.67 23.02
C ARG A 34 30.76 24.02 24.44
N GLN A 35 31.57 23.79 25.45
CA GLN A 35 31.27 24.16 26.83
C GLN A 35 31.19 25.68 26.99
N ALA A 36 32.15 26.44 26.46
CA ALA A 36 32.14 27.90 26.49
C ALA A 36 30.91 28.49 25.79
N LEU A 37 30.54 27.96 24.61
CA LEU A 37 29.34 28.35 23.88
C LEU A 37 28.06 28.00 24.63
N THR A 38 28.03 26.82 25.26
CA THR A 38 26.91 26.37 26.09
C THR A 38 26.70 27.33 27.25
N ILE A 39 27.75 27.69 27.97
CA ILE A 39 27.68 28.64 29.08
C ILE A 39 27.18 30.00 28.58
N TYR A 40 27.70 30.49 27.46
CA TYR A 40 27.27 31.75 26.85
C TYR A 40 25.79 31.76 26.44
N LEU A 41 25.28 30.70 25.80
CA LEU A 41 23.87 30.62 25.43
C LEU A 41 22.96 30.46 26.65
N LYS A 42 23.42 29.76 27.68
CA LYS A 42 22.69 29.62 28.95
C LYS A 42 22.52 30.95 29.68
N THR A 43 23.49 31.86 29.61
CA THR A 43 23.35 33.17 30.27
C THR A 43 22.39 34.10 29.54
N GLN A 44 22.20 33.90 28.23
CA GLN A 44 21.40 34.76 27.35
C GLN A 44 19.97 34.28 27.10
N ILE A 45 19.69 32.99 27.27
CA ILE A 45 18.35 32.42 27.05
C ILE A 45 17.71 32.12 28.42
N GLU A 46 16.50 32.61 28.62
CA GLU A 46 15.68 32.30 29.80
C GLU A 46 14.79 31.10 29.50
N PHE A 47 14.74 30.13 30.42
CA PHE A 47 13.96 28.90 30.32
C PHE A 47 12.87 28.86 31.37
N VAL A 48 11.71 28.27 31.05
CA VAL A 48 10.52 28.16 31.94
C VAL A 48 10.87 27.52 33.30
N ASP A 49 11.73 26.50 33.32
CA ASP A 49 11.96 25.65 34.51
C ASP A 49 13.31 25.88 35.21
N GLY A 50 14.05 26.94 34.89
CA GLY A 50 15.35 27.23 35.49
C GLY A 50 16.46 26.18 35.24
N SER A 51 16.15 25.03 34.64
CA SER A 51 17.10 23.99 34.28
C SER A 51 17.52 24.15 32.82
N PRO A 52 18.75 24.62 32.56
CA PRO A 52 19.24 24.70 31.21
C PRO A 52 19.58 23.28 30.72
N GLY A 53 18.78 22.79 29.77
CA GLY A 53 18.98 21.50 29.14
C GLY A 53 20.41 21.30 28.57
N SER A 54 20.70 20.05 28.20
CA SER A 54 21.97 19.66 27.57
C SER A 54 22.37 20.57 26.40
N HIS A 55 23.64 20.56 25.98
CA HIS A 55 24.12 21.33 24.81
C HIS A 55 23.22 21.16 23.56
N ILE A 56 22.60 19.99 23.39
CA ILE A 56 21.71 19.68 22.26
C ILE A 56 20.38 20.45 22.38
N SER A 57 19.87 20.60 23.61
CA SER A 57 18.63 21.35 23.90
C SER A 57 18.79 22.85 23.64
N LEU A 58 20.01 23.39 23.69
CA LEU A 58 20.30 24.78 23.37
C LEU A 58 20.37 25.07 21.88
N CYS A 59 20.56 24.04 21.02
CA CYS A 59 20.55 24.23 19.57
C CYS A 59 19.13 24.50 19.03
N ALA A 60 18.11 23.91 19.66
CA ALA A 60 16.70 24.13 19.35
C ALA A 60 15.89 24.22 20.66
N PRO A 61 15.84 25.39 21.31
CA PRO A 61 15.19 25.49 22.61
C PRO A 61 13.68 25.52 22.45
N HIS A 62 13.02 24.42 22.85
CA HIS A 62 11.56 24.31 22.84
C HIS A 62 10.93 25.00 24.06
N ASN A 63 11.69 25.13 25.15
CA ASN A 63 11.25 25.67 26.44
C ASN A 63 11.82 27.08 26.73
N ALA A 64 12.29 27.80 25.72
CA ALA A 64 12.76 29.17 25.89
C ALA A 64 11.58 30.13 26.03
N THR A 65 11.61 30.94 27.09
CA THR A 65 10.59 31.98 27.34
C THR A 65 11.00 33.30 26.73
N ASN A 66 12.25 33.72 26.91
CA ASN A 66 12.81 35.00 26.47
C ASN A 66 14.29 34.90 26.14
N VAL A 67 14.79 35.82 25.32
CA VAL A 67 16.23 36.05 25.10
C VAL A 67 16.57 37.41 25.70
N LYS A 68 17.60 37.46 26.55
CA LYS A 68 18.13 38.71 27.11
C LYS A 68 18.72 39.59 26.01
N ARG A 69 18.75 40.91 26.22
CA ARG A 69 19.23 41.91 25.25
C ARG A 69 20.59 41.48 24.67
N VAL A 70 20.63 41.26 23.34
CA VAL A 70 21.83 40.83 22.63
C VAL A 70 22.95 41.86 22.91
N PRO A 71 24.12 41.44 23.42
CA PRO A 71 25.23 42.37 23.65
C PRO A 71 25.65 43.04 22.34
N PRO A 72 25.80 44.38 22.30
CA PRO A 72 26.10 45.12 21.07
C PRO A 72 27.45 44.77 20.46
N GLU A 73 28.34 44.15 21.23
CA GLU A 73 29.67 43.70 20.80
C GLU A 73 29.63 42.57 19.76
N LEU A 74 28.51 41.85 19.62
CA LEU A 74 28.37 40.73 18.68
C LEU A 74 27.53 41.05 17.44
N ASN A 75 27.15 42.30 17.21
CA ASN A 75 26.13 42.70 16.24
C ASN A 75 26.30 42.14 14.81
N ASN A 76 27.53 41.81 14.39
CA ASN A 76 27.87 41.30 13.05
C ASN A 76 28.25 39.80 13.01
N GLY A 77 28.19 39.08 14.15
CA GLY A 77 28.56 37.67 14.24
C GLY A 77 27.38 36.70 14.07
N LEU A 78 27.67 35.47 13.64
CA LEU A 78 26.70 34.36 13.52
C LEU A 78 25.91 34.14 14.81
N ARG A 79 26.54 34.36 15.98
CA ARG A 79 25.91 34.24 17.30
C ARG A 79 24.79 35.26 17.49
N ALA A 80 24.98 36.51 17.08
CA ALA A 80 23.93 37.52 17.16
C ALA A 80 22.80 37.25 16.17
N GLN A 81 23.11 36.75 14.97
CA GLN A 81 22.07 36.33 14.02
C GLN A 81 21.21 35.20 14.60
N TYR A 82 21.82 34.21 15.25
CA TYR A 82 21.10 33.13 15.93
C TYR A 82 20.17 33.65 17.03
N LEU A 83 20.66 34.55 17.90
CA LEU A 83 19.84 35.11 18.99
C LEU A 83 18.70 36.00 18.46
N LYS A 84 18.93 36.79 17.41
CA LYS A 84 17.90 37.58 16.72
C LYS A 84 16.83 36.68 16.09
N ALA A 85 17.24 35.60 15.42
CA ALA A 85 16.33 34.62 14.84
C ALA A 85 15.52 33.89 15.93
N LEU A 86 16.15 33.56 17.06
CA LEU A 86 15.49 32.95 18.20
C LEU A 86 14.45 33.90 18.81
N GLN A 87 14.81 35.18 18.99
CA GLN A 87 13.88 36.21 19.45
C GLN A 87 12.67 36.34 18.53
N ALA A 88 12.90 36.41 17.20
CA ALA A 88 11.83 36.45 16.21
C ALA A 88 10.93 35.20 16.25
N ASN A 89 11.51 34.02 16.44
CA ASN A 89 10.76 32.76 16.58
C ASN A 89 9.87 32.78 17.84
N LEU A 90 10.39 33.27 18.97
CA LEU A 90 9.60 33.38 20.20
C LEU A 90 8.45 34.37 20.06
N VAL A 91 8.66 35.50 19.36
CA VAL A 91 7.59 36.47 19.06
C VAL A 91 6.52 35.81 18.18
N ALA A 92 6.91 35.17 17.08
CA ALA A 92 5.97 34.48 16.19
C ALA A 92 5.16 33.39 16.91
N LYS A 93 5.79 32.64 17.84
CA LYS A 93 5.08 31.65 18.66
C LYS A 93 4.06 32.29 19.60
N ARG A 94 4.36 33.45 20.20
CA ARG A 94 3.40 34.16 21.06
C ARG A 94 2.23 34.71 20.25
N GLU A 95 2.50 35.30 19.10
CA GLU A 95 1.45 35.78 18.19
C GLU A 95 0.55 34.63 17.74
N TYR A 96 1.13 33.50 17.32
CA TYR A 96 0.38 32.31 16.96
C TYR A 96 -0.50 31.81 18.12
N ASN A 97 0.05 31.74 19.34
CA ASN A 97 -0.69 31.34 20.52
C ASN A 97 -1.79 32.34 20.88
N SER A 98 -1.57 33.65 20.69
CA SER A 98 -2.60 34.70 20.85
C SER A 98 -3.75 34.48 19.87
N VAL A 99 -3.45 34.27 18.60
CA VAL A 99 -4.46 33.99 17.56
C VAL A 99 -5.24 32.71 17.89
N LEU A 100 -4.57 31.66 18.37
CA LEU A 100 -5.26 30.45 18.83
C LEU A 100 -6.19 30.72 20.02
N GLN A 101 -5.77 31.55 20.98
CA GLN A 101 -6.59 31.93 22.12
C GLN A 101 -7.78 32.80 21.69
N GLU A 102 -7.60 33.71 20.74
CA GLU A 102 -8.67 34.51 20.14
C GLU A 102 -9.70 33.64 19.39
N ILE A 103 -9.24 32.64 18.64
CA ILE A 103 -10.13 31.66 18.00
C ILE A 103 -10.89 30.85 19.06
N ALA A 104 -10.21 30.48 20.15
CA ALA A 104 -10.83 29.74 21.24
C ALA A 104 -11.83 30.59 22.05
N SER A 105 -11.56 31.88 22.27
CA SER A 105 -12.49 32.81 22.93
C SER A 105 -13.68 33.12 22.05
N GLN A 106 -13.49 33.41 20.75
CA GLN A 106 -14.59 33.57 19.80
C GLN A 106 -15.48 32.32 19.73
N LYS A 107 -14.88 31.12 19.77
CA LYS A 107 -15.64 29.88 19.84
C LYS A 107 -16.42 29.74 21.15
N LYS A 108 -15.86 30.20 22.28
CA LYS A 108 -16.54 30.20 23.58
C LYS A 108 -17.63 31.26 23.68
N ASP A 109 -17.48 32.43 23.06
CA ASP A 109 -18.51 33.47 23.01
C ASP A 109 -19.69 33.07 22.13
N ILE A 110 -19.48 32.23 21.12
CA ILE A 110 -20.55 31.56 20.36
C ILE A 110 -21.27 30.50 21.23
N HIS A 111 -20.65 30.04 22.32
CA HIS A 111 -21.15 28.97 23.19
C HIS A 111 -21.41 29.39 24.64
N SER A 112 -21.33 30.68 24.99
CA SER A 112 -21.69 31.15 26.32
C SER A 112 -23.21 31.36 26.39
N PRO A 113 -23.92 30.71 27.33
CA PRO A 113 -25.35 30.91 27.50
C PRO A 113 -25.52 32.20 28.29
N THR A 114 -25.62 33.33 27.60
CA THR A 114 -26.09 34.56 28.25
C THR A 114 -27.56 34.36 28.62
N SER A 115 -27.78 34.12 29.90
CA SER A 115 -29.07 34.02 30.58
C SER A 115 -29.94 35.26 30.31
N ALA A 116 -30.83 35.18 29.33
CA ALA A 116 -32.10 35.89 29.29
C ALA A 116 -32.99 35.28 28.19
N GLY A 117 -33.92 34.40 28.59
CA GLY A 117 -35.12 33.97 27.82
C GLY A 117 -34.91 33.55 26.37
N GLY A 118 -34.68 32.25 26.10
CA GLY A 118 -34.39 31.82 24.73
C GLY A 118 -34.54 30.33 24.40
N GLU A 119 -35.62 29.66 24.80
CA GLU A 119 -35.94 28.31 24.28
C GLU A 119 -36.01 28.25 22.73
N GLY A 120 -36.13 29.40 22.05
CA GLY A 120 -36.09 29.50 20.59
C GLY A 120 -34.69 29.63 19.97
N LEU A 121 -33.67 30.07 20.71
CA LEU A 121 -32.32 30.33 20.16
C LEU A 121 -31.44 29.07 20.13
N GLU A 122 -31.54 28.19 21.12
CA GLU A 122 -30.87 26.88 21.07
C GLU A 122 -31.48 26.00 19.96
N LYS A 123 -32.80 26.05 19.77
CA LYS A 123 -33.47 25.38 18.64
C LYS A 123 -32.99 25.95 17.30
N LYS A 124 -32.80 27.28 17.17
CA LYS A 124 -32.21 27.90 15.97
C LYS A 124 -30.75 27.50 15.77
N GLY A 125 -29.94 27.42 16.82
CA GLY A 125 -28.56 26.95 16.77
C GLY A 125 -28.48 25.48 16.33
N ALA A 126 -29.32 24.62 16.90
CA ALA A 126 -29.44 23.22 16.51
C ALA A 126 -29.97 23.05 15.07
N GLN A 127 -30.95 23.87 14.66
CA GLN A 127 -31.45 23.92 13.28
C GLN A 127 -30.39 24.40 12.29
N PHE A 128 -29.55 25.37 12.68
CA PHE A 128 -28.46 25.83 11.85
C PHE A 128 -27.32 24.78 11.75
N GLN A 129 -26.98 24.11 12.85
CA GLN A 129 -26.00 23.02 12.84
C GLN A 129 -26.49 21.83 12.03
N THR A 130 -27.78 21.47 12.12
CA THR A 130 -28.38 20.44 11.27
C THR A 130 -28.43 20.86 9.80
N TYR A 131 -28.71 22.13 9.50
CA TYR A 131 -28.63 22.67 8.14
C TYR A 131 -27.19 22.66 7.58
N LEU A 132 -26.19 23.00 8.39
CA LEU A 132 -24.78 22.87 8.00
C LEU A 132 -24.37 21.41 7.80
N GLY A 133 -24.85 20.51 8.65
CA GLY A 133 -24.68 19.07 8.51
C GLY A 133 -25.29 18.56 7.19
N LEU A 134 -26.49 19.03 6.85
CA LEU A 134 -27.16 18.72 5.59
C LEU A 134 -26.37 19.27 4.39
N LEU A 135 -25.86 20.50 4.46
CA LEU A 135 -25.02 21.09 3.41
C LEU A 135 -23.73 20.31 3.19
N ARG A 136 -23.06 19.88 4.28
CA ARG A 136 -21.87 19.01 4.16
C ARG A 136 -22.24 17.67 3.53
N SER A 137 -23.32 17.05 4.00
CA SER A 137 -23.82 15.78 3.45
C SER A 137 -24.17 15.90 1.97
N ARG A 138 -24.79 17.02 1.54
CA ARG A 138 -25.09 17.29 0.12
C ARG A 138 -23.83 17.49 -0.71
N ARG A 139 -22.81 18.16 -0.17
CA ARG A 139 -21.50 18.31 -0.83
C ARG A 139 -20.79 16.97 -0.96
N GLU A 140 -20.82 16.14 0.08
CA GLU A 140 -20.26 14.79 0.06
C GLU A 140 -20.99 13.89 -0.92
N HIS A 141 -22.33 13.94 -0.94
CA HIS A 141 -23.13 13.23 -1.91
C HIS A 141 -22.81 13.67 -3.35
N GLY A 142 -22.64 14.98 -3.60
CA GLY A 142 -22.21 15.48 -4.90
C GLY A 142 -20.83 14.96 -5.30
N LYS A 143 -19.87 14.88 -4.36
CA LYS A 143 -18.56 14.25 -4.62
C LYS A 143 -18.70 12.76 -4.95
N ILE A 144 -19.54 12.03 -4.20
CA ILE A 144 -19.78 10.60 -4.44
C ILE A 144 -20.46 10.40 -5.80
N GLN A 145 -21.41 11.23 -6.20
CA GLN A 145 -22.01 11.18 -7.53
C GLN A 145 -20.98 11.41 -8.64
N ILE A 146 -20.05 12.36 -8.44
CA ILE A 146 -18.95 12.59 -9.37
C ILE A 146 -18.05 11.35 -9.45
N PHE A 147 -17.65 10.77 -8.31
CA PHE A 147 -16.89 9.53 -8.30
C PHE A 147 -17.65 8.39 -8.96
N HIS A 148 -18.94 8.27 -8.71
CA HIS A 148 -19.77 7.24 -9.30
C HIS A 148 -19.89 7.41 -10.82
N HIS A 149 -20.09 8.64 -11.30
CA HIS A 149 -20.08 8.98 -12.73
C HIS A 149 -18.76 8.58 -13.39
N TYR A 150 -17.63 8.97 -12.80
CA TYR A 150 -16.32 8.61 -13.36
C TYR A 150 -16.00 7.12 -13.22
N LEU A 151 -16.48 6.44 -12.19
CA LEU A 151 -16.36 4.98 -12.07
C LEU A 151 -17.24 4.26 -13.10
N GLU A 152 -18.43 4.77 -13.39
CA GLU A 152 -19.26 4.24 -14.47
C GLU A 152 -18.63 4.50 -15.84
N GLU A 153 -18.07 5.69 -16.05
CA GLU A 153 -17.35 6.04 -17.26
C GLU A 153 -16.13 5.13 -17.44
N LEU A 154 -15.36 4.90 -16.37
CA LEU A 154 -14.27 3.93 -16.36
C LEU A 154 -14.78 2.50 -16.62
N ASN A 155 -15.83 2.04 -15.95
CA ASN A 155 -16.38 0.69 -16.20
C ASN A 155 -16.93 0.51 -17.62
N LYS A 156 -17.35 1.59 -18.28
CA LYS A 156 -17.77 1.58 -19.70
C LYS A 156 -16.57 1.60 -20.65
N MET A 157 -15.40 2.05 -20.20
CA MET A 157 -14.15 2.02 -20.94
C MET A 157 -13.44 0.67 -20.71
N ASP A 158 -13.13 -0.04 -21.79
CA ASP A 158 -12.38 -1.30 -21.69
C ASP A 158 -10.95 -1.02 -21.20
N ALA A 159 -10.41 -1.86 -20.31
CA ALA A 159 -9.11 -1.63 -19.65
C ALA A 159 -7.93 -1.55 -20.65
N GLY A 160 -8.13 -2.00 -21.88
CA GLY A 160 -7.19 -1.90 -22.99
C GLY A 160 -7.29 -0.62 -23.83
N GLN A 161 -8.25 0.28 -23.56
CA GLN A 161 -8.47 1.48 -24.37
C GLN A 161 -7.47 2.60 -24.01
N ALA A 162 -6.81 3.15 -25.02
CA ALA A 162 -5.79 4.20 -24.88
C ALA A 162 -6.43 5.50 -24.35
N GLY A 163 -6.53 5.62 -23.03
CA GLY A 163 -7.21 6.72 -22.35
C GLY A 163 -7.76 6.39 -20.96
N TYR A 164 -7.86 5.10 -20.61
CA TYR A 164 -8.48 4.61 -19.35
C TYR A 164 -7.93 5.29 -18.08
N LEU A 165 -6.64 5.62 -18.03
CA LEU A 165 -6.04 6.34 -16.89
C LEU A 165 -5.55 7.76 -17.24
N GLY A 166 -5.93 8.30 -18.41
CA GLY A 166 -5.38 9.57 -18.90
C GLY A 166 -3.86 9.54 -19.13
N LEU A 167 -3.22 8.38 -19.00
CA LEU A 167 -1.78 8.17 -19.16
C LEU A 167 -1.32 8.36 -20.61
N ALA A 168 -2.22 8.53 -21.58
CA ALA A 168 -1.83 8.72 -22.98
C ALA A 168 -0.90 9.94 -23.18
N LYS A 169 -1.10 11.03 -22.44
CA LYS A 169 -0.20 12.20 -22.48
C LYS A 169 1.13 11.92 -21.80
N GLU A 170 1.11 11.23 -20.67
CA GLU A 170 2.31 10.88 -19.88
C GLU A 170 3.14 9.76 -20.54
N GLN A 171 2.47 8.86 -21.25
CA GLN A 171 3.04 7.81 -22.08
C GLN A 171 3.54 8.38 -23.41
N ALA A 172 2.89 9.42 -23.95
CA ALA A 172 3.40 10.17 -25.11
C ALA A 172 4.66 10.96 -24.73
N THR A 173 4.70 11.65 -23.58
CA THR A 173 5.93 12.32 -23.10
C THR A 173 7.01 11.32 -22.72
N SER A 174 6.67 10.16 -22.15
CA SER A 174 7.62 9.06 -21.90
C SER A 174 8.15 8.44 -23.20
N ARG A 175 7.31 8.22 -24.21
CA ARG A 175 7.73 7.78 -25.56
C ARG A 175 8.57 8.83 -26.26
N GLN A 176 8.25 10.10 -26.11
CA GLN A 176 9.03 11.21 -26.68
C GLN A 176 10.37 11.37 -25.95
N ALA A 177 10.42 11.16 -24.63
CA ALA A 177 11.66 11.11 -23.86
C ALA A 177 12.53 9.90 -24.24
N ALA A 178 11.92 8.73 -24.49
CA ALA A 178 12.61 7.56 -25.00
C ALA A 178 13.11 7.76 -26.44
N GLN A 179 12.32 8.42 -27.30
CA GLN A 179 12.74 8.79 -28.66
C GLN A 179 13.84 9.85 -28.67
N ASN A 180 13.81 10.81 -27.74
CA ASN A 180 14.89 11.79 -27.57
C ASN A 180 16.18 11.13 -27.07
N LEU A 181 16.10 10.16 -26.15
CA LEU A 181 17.24 9.31 -25.76
C LEU A 181 17.79 8.50 -26.95
N VAL A 182 16.92 8.01 -27.83
CA VAL A 182 17.31 7.28 -29.06
C VAL A 182 17.89 8.21 -30.13
N ALA A 183 17.46 9.48 -30.20
CA ALA A 183 18.02 10.48 -31.11
C ALA A 183 19.44 10.93 -30.70
N TYR A 184 19.73 11.01 -29.39
CA TYR A 184 21.08 11.29 -28.88
C TYR A 184 22.03 10.07 -28.92
N ALA A 185 21.51 8.87 -29.20
CA ALA A 185 22.31 7.65 -29.36
C ALA A 185 22.62 7.29 -30.83
N ASN A 186 22.27 8.16 -31.78
CA ASN A 186 22.73 8.06 -33.17
C ASN A 186 23.89 9.03 -33.41
N PRO A 187 25.16 8.63 -33.23
CA PRO A 187 26.22 9.18 -34.05
C PRO A 187 26.12 8.51 -35.42
N THR A 188 25.25 9.03 -36.28
CA THR A 188 25.42 8.79 -37.71
C THR A 188 26.69 9.51 -38.18
N SER A 189 27.56 8.71 -38.78
CA SER A 189 28.70 9.06 -39.63
C SER A 189 30.03 9.39 -38.94
N GLY A 190 30.93 8.39 -38.97
CA GLY A 190 32.37 8.66 -38.99
C GLY A 190 33.26 7.49 -38.55
N SER A 191 33.65 6.66 -39.52
CA SER A 191 34.93 5.92 -39.55
C SER A 191 35.09 4.61 -38.77
N ALA A 192 35.06 3.52 -39.56
CA ALA A 192 35.99 2.39 -39.58
C ALA A 192 36.61 1.90 -38.25
N GLY A 193 36.16 0.73 -37.79
CA GLY A 193 36.94 -0.10 -36.86
C GLY A 193 36.13 -1.13 -36.10
N GLY A 194 36.20 -2.39 -36.53
CA GLY A 194 35.99 -3.57 -35.66
C GLY A 194 34.82 -4.46 -36.04
N ASN A 195 35.08 -5.53 -36.81
CA ASN A 195 34.12 -6.56 -37.23
C ASN A 195 33.42 -7.32 -36.07
N ARG A 196 33.75 -7.01 -34.81
CA ARG A 196 33.14 -7.61 -33.61
C ARG A 196 31.87 -6.90 -33.17
N SER A 197 31.79 -5.58 -33.35
CA SER A 197 30.55 -4.84 -33.12
C SER A 197 29.56 -5.02 -34.26
N ASP A 198 29.99 -5.42 -35.45
CA ASP A 198 29.13 -5.59 -36.63
C ASP A 198 28.18 -6.79 -36.52
N VAL A 199 28.65 -7.91 -35.95
CA VAL A 199 27.78 -9.08 -35.69
C VAL A 199 26.79 -8.79 -34.55
N GLU A 200 27.25 -8.12 -33.49
CA GLU A 200 26.38 -7.73 -32.38
C GLU A 200 25.39 -6.64 -32.79
N THR A 201 25.77 -5.67 -33.64
CA THR A 201 24.83 -4.68 -34.19
C THR A 201 23.88 -5.33 -35.18
N LEU A 202 24.32 -6.29 -36.00
CA LEU A 202 23.45 -7.07 -36.90
C LEU A 202 22.45 -7.91 -36.10
N LEU A 203 22.90 -8.58 -35.03
CA LEU A 203 22.04 -9.31 -34.10
C LEU A 203 21.02 -8.38 -33.44
N ASN A 204 21.45 -7.24 -32.90
CA ASN A 204 20.57 -6.24 -32.31
C ASN A 204 19.59 -5.65 -33.34
N ASN A 205 20.02 -5.50 -34.60
CA ASN A 205 19.15 -5.04 -35.70
C ASN A 205 18.14 -6.11 -36.11
N LEU A 206 18.54 -7.38 -36.11
CA LEU A 206 17.67 -8.52 -36.36
C LEU A 206 16.66 -8.69 -35.22
N GLU A 207 17.10 -8.62 -33.96
CA GLU A 207 16.22 -8.63 -32.79
C GLU A 207 15.20 -7.48 -32.87
N ARG A 208 15.64 -6.27 -33.25
CA ARG A 208 14.73 -5.13 -33.49
C ARG A 208 13.77 -5.38 -34.65
N ALA A 209 14.24 -5.97 -35.76
CA ALA A 209 13.41 -6.30 -36.90
C ALA A 209 12.37 -7.38 -36.54
N VAL A 210 12.76 -8.40 -35.79
CA VAL A 210 11.89 -9.47 -35.29
C VAL A 210 10.86 -8.91 -34.31
N LEU A 211 11.26 -8.02 -33.40
CA LEU A 211 10.32 -7.37 -32.48
C LEU A 211 9.33 -6.47 -33.23
N ARG A 212 9.77 -5.73 -34.27
CA ARG A 212 8.87 -4.95 -35.13
C ARG A 212 7.90 -5.85 -35.91
N ALA A 213 8.42 -6.90 -36.55
CA ALA A 213 7.61 -7.85 -37.30
C ALA A 213 6.60 -8.58 -36.40
N LYS A 214 7.01 -8.97 -35.19
CA LYS A 214 6.12 -9.54 -34.18
C LYS A 214 5.04 -8.55 -33.76
N SER A 215 5.40 -7.30 -33.48
CA SER A 215 4.43 -6.26 -33.12
C SER A 215 3.44 -5.97 -34.27
N GLN A 216 3.89 -5.98 -35.52
CA GLN A 216 3.03 -5.82 -36.70
C GLN A 216 2.11 -7.02 -36.86
N ALA A 217 2.62 -8.25 -36.71
CA ALA A 217 1.81 -9.45 -36.75
C ALA A 217 0.76 -9.51 -35.63
N ASP A 218 1.09 -9.04 -34.42
CA ASP A 218 0.14 -8.97 -33.31
C ASP A 218 -0.95 -7.90 -33.55
N VAL A 219 -0.59 -6.77 -34.17
CA VAL A 219 -1.55 -5.74 -34.60
C VAL A 219 -2.46 -6.27 -35.71
N GLU A 220 -1.91 -6.94 -36.72
CA GLU A 220 -2.68 -7.56 -37.81
C GLU A 220 -3.59 -8.67 -37.30
N LYS A 221 -3.10 -9.52 -36.38
CA LYS A 221 -3.93 -10.54 -35.71
C LYS A 221 -5.07 -9.90 -34.94
N GLY A 222 -4.80 -8.83 -34.17
CA GLY A 222 -5.86 -8.09 -33.47
C GLY A 222 -6.86 -7.43 -34.42
N LEU A 223 -6.41 -6.95 -35.59
CA LEU A 223 -7.29 -6.39 -36.62
C LEU A 223 -8.12 -7.49 -37.31
N LEU A 224 -7.53 -8.66 -37.55
CA LEU A 224 -8.19 -9.84 -38.09
C LEU A 224 -9.22 -10.39 -37.09
N GLU A 225 -8.91 -10.43 -35.80
CA GLU A 225 -9.86 -10.79 -34.75
C GLU A 225 -11.00 -9.78 -34.65
N LYS A 226 -10.71 -8.47 -34.73
CA LYS A 226 -11.74 -7.43 -34.80
C LYS A 226 -12.62 -7.55 -36.04
N LEU A 227 -12.05 -7.90 -37.19
CA LEU A 227 -12.82 -8.18 -38.40
C LEU A 227 -13.62 -9.48 -38.26
N LYS A 228 -13.08 -10.51 -37.61
CA LYS A 228 -13.80 -11.76 -37.30
C LYS A 228 -14.92 -11.56 -36.29
N THR A 229 -14.79 -10.63 -35.36
CA THR A 229 -15.86 -10.31 -34.40
C THR A 229 -16.89 -9.37 -35.01
N GLN A 230 -16.49 -8.40 -35.84
CA GLN A 230 -17.40 -7.62 -36.68
C GLN A 230 -18.12 -8.48 -37.74
N HIS A 231 -17.47 -9.56 -38.19
CA HIS A 231 -18.01 -10.54 -39.13
C HIS A 231 -18.38 -11.87 -38.44
N LEU A 232 -18.58 -11.85 -37.11
CA LEU A 232 -19.23 -12.94 -36.40
C LEU A 232 -20.68 -12.93 -36.90
N PRO A 233 -21.24 -14.05 -37.37
CA PRO A 233 -22.35 -14.03 -38.31
C PRO A 233 -23.61 -13.45 -37.66
N GLU A 234 -23.82 -12.15 -37.84
CA GLU A 234 -25.15 -11.58 -37.86
C GLU A 234 -25.90 -12.24 -39.01
N ASP A 235 -26.72 -13.20 -38.61
CA ASP A 235 -27.95 -13.60 -39.25
C ASP A 235 -27.80 -14.23 -40.65
N VAL A 236 -28.19 -15.51 -40.69
CA VAL A 236 -28.45 -16.28 -41.90
C VAL A 236 -29.66 -15.67 -42.61
N LYS A 237 -29.47 -14.51 -43.25
CA LYS A 237 -30.20 -14.19 -44.47
C LYS A 237 -29.37 -14.83 -45.57
N SER A 238 -29.83 -15.98 -46.08
CA SER A 238 -29.13 -16.71 -47.12
C SER A 238 -28.83 -15.77 -48.28
N VAL A 239 -27.59 -15.28 -48.38
CA VAL A 239 -27.11 -14.64 -49.61
C VAL A 239 -27.41 -15.65 -50.71
N PRO A 240 -28.20 -15.27 -51.74
CA PRO A 240 -28.68 -16.22 -52.74
C PRO A 240 -27.47 -16.96 -53.29
N THR A 241 -27.58 -18.28 -53.42
CA THR A 241 -26.49 -19.18 -53.80
C THR A 241 -25.79 -18.73 -55.09
N SER A 242 -26.50 -18.01 -55.97
CA SER A 242 -25.94 -17.35 -57.15
C SER A 242 -24.89 -16.27 -56.84
N LYS A 243 -25.12 -15.40 -55.83
CA LYS A 243 -24.16 -14.37 -55.41
C LYS A 243 -22.97 -15.00 -54.68
N LYS A 244 -23.18 -16.08 -53.91
CA LYS A 244 -22.09 -16.85 -53.29
C LYS A 244 -21.22 -17.54 -54.35
N LEU A 245 -21.83 -18.17 -55.36
CA LEU A 245 -21.10 -18.78 -56.49
C LEU A 245 -20.38 -17.73 -57.34
N ALA A 246 -20.97 -16.55 -57.55
CA ALA A 246 -20.30 -15.46 -58.25
C ALA A 246 -19.10 -14.91 -57.47
N ALA A 247 -19.23 -14.75 -56.15
CA ALA A 247 -18.12 -14.37 -55.28
C ALA A 247 -17.01 -15.42 -55.29
N LEU A 248 -17.35 -16.70 -55.13
CA LEU A 248 -16.39 -17.82 -55.20
C LEU A 248 -15.68 -17.91 -56.55
N ARG A 249 -16.40 -17.70 -57.66
CA ARG A 249 -15.78 -17.64 -58.99
C ARG A 249 -14.83 -16.46 -59.13
N ARG A 250 -15.16 -15.32 -58.50
CA ARG A 250 -14.27 -14.15 -58.48
C ARG A 250 -13.02 -14.39 -57.63
N THR A 251 -13.17 -14.98 -56.44
CA THR A 251 -12.02 -15.33 -55.59
C THR A 251 -11.17 -16.42 -56.22
N HIS A 252 -11.79 -17.38 -56.91
CA HIS A 252 -11.07 -18.39 -57.67
C HIS A 252 -10.29 -17.77 -58.83
N ALA A 253 -10.90 -16.86 -59.61
CA ALA A 253 -10.21 -16.16 -60.68
C ALA A 253 -9.06 -15.27 -60.17
N GLU A 254 -9.26 -14.59 -59.04
CA GLU A 254 -8.22 -13.80 -58.34
C GLU A 254 -7.06 -14.68 -57.87
N LEU A 255 -7.35 -15.83 -57.26
CA LEU A 255 -6.35 -16.79 -56.81
C LEU A 255 -5.61 -17.44 -57.98
N VAL A 256 -6.32 -17.83 -59.04
CA VAL A 256 -5.70 -18.35 -60.27
C VAL A 256 -4.78 -17.29 -60.87
N ARG A 257 -5.24 -16.05 -61.00
CA ARG A 257 -4.40 -14.94 -61.46
C ARG A 257 -3.19 -14.73 -60.56
N TRP A 258 -3.35 -14.78 -59.24
CA TRP A 258 -2.23 -14.63 -58.31
C TRP A 258 -1.24 -15.80 -58.42
N VAL A 259 -1.72 -17.03 -58.57
CA VAL A 259 -0.87 -18.21 -58.77
C VAL A 259 -0.17 -18.14 -60.12
N GLU A 260 -0.86 -17.71 -61.18
CA GLU A 260 -0.26 -17.47 -62.51
C GLU A 260 0.79 -16.37 -62.45
N GLU A 261 0.54 -15.25 -61.76
CA GLU A 261 1.55 -14.20 -61.52
C GLU A 261 2.75 -14.75 -60.74
N LYS A 262 2.53 -15.56 -59.70
CA LYS A 262 3.62 -16.18 -58.93
C LYS A 262 4.35 -17.27 -59.71
N LEU A 263 3.67 -18.01 -60.57
CA LEU A 263 4.27 -19.00 -61.47
C LEU A 263 5.04 -18.33 -62.61
N VAL A 264 4.58 -17.20 -63.13
CA VAL A 264 5.33 -16.38 -64.11
C VAL A 264 6.55 -15.73 -63.45
N MET A 265 6.43 -15.28 -62.20
CA MET A 265 7.57 -14.78 -61.42
C MET A 265 8.60 -15.86 -61.08
N SER A 266 8.19 -17.13 -60.92
CA SER A 266 9.11 -18.25 -60.63
C SER A 266 9.64 -18.94 -61.89
N SER A 267 8.84 -19.06 -62.95
CA SER A 267 9.29 -19.56 -64.26
C SER A 267 10.29 -18.63 -64.93
N SER A 268 10.32 -17.35 -64.54
CA SER A 268 11.34 -16.36 -64.93
C SER A 268 12.73 -16.67 -64.33
N ILE A 269 12.81 -17.55 -63.32
CA ILE A 269 14.06 -17.86 -62.59
C ILE A 269 14.70 -19.21 -62.96
N ASP A 270 14.05 -20.00 -63.83
CA ASP A 270 14.44 -21.40 -64.14
C ASP A 270 15.11 -21.60 -65.52
N GLU A 271 15.57 -20.54 -66.20
CA GLU A 271 16.32 -20.66 -67.47
C GLU A 271 17.84 -20.86 -67.32
N GLN A 272 18.37 -21.05 -66.10
CA GLN A 272 19.76 -21.49 -65.88
C GLN A 272 19.82 -22.69 -64.93
N GLY A 273 20.12 -23.87 -65.50
CA GLY A 273 20.09 -25.18 -64.82
C GLY A 273 21.19 -25.46 -63.77
N PRO A 274 21.15 -26.64 -63.10
CA PRO A 274 21.77 -26.86 -61.79
C PRO A 274 22.97 -27.83 -61.80
N VAL A 275 24.18 -27.41 -61.36
CA VAL A 275 25.31 -28.32 -61.01
C VAL A 275 26.29 -27.84 -59.89
N GLU A 276 26.35 -26.58 -59.45
CA GLU A 276 27.51 -26.08 -58.65
C GLU A 276 27.36 -25.97 -57.11
N ASP A 277 26.82 -26.97 -56.39
CA ASP A 277 26.67 -26.84 -54.92
C ASP A 277 27.79 -27.49 -54.07
N GLN A 278 28.72 -28.25 -54.67
CA GLN A 278 29.69 -29.03 -53.88
C GLN A 278 31.12 -28.44 -53.80
N THR A 279 31.53 -27.56 -54.73
CA THR A 279 32.89 -26.97 -54.75
C THR A 279 33.01 -25.67 -53.95
N ALA A 280 31.89 -25.03 -53.59
CA ALA A 280 31.88 -23.79 -52.83
C ALA A 280 32.17 -23.97 -51.33
N ILE A 281 31.95 -25.18 -50.79
CA ILE A 281 32.09 -25.47 -49.36
C ILE A 281 33.57 -25.66 -48.98
N ASP A 282 34.34 -26.42 -49.77
CA ASP A 282 35.75 -26.72 -49.46
C ASP A 282 36.69 -25.50 -49.59
N ALA A 283 36.38 -24.55 -50.47
CA ALA A 283 37.15 -23.32 -50.61
C ALA A 283 36.95 -22.35 -49.44
N SER A 284 35.74 -22.31 -48.87
CA SER A 284 35.42 -21.47 -47.71
C SER A 284 36.16 -21.92 -46.46
N ASP A 285 36.33 -23.23 -46.26
CA ASP A 285 37.00 -23.78 -45.08
C ASP A 285 38.52 -23.52 -45.08
N ALA A 286 39.16 -23.52 -46.25
CA ALA A 286 40.58 -23.20 -46.38
C ALA A 286 40.88 -21.71 -46.09
N GLU A 287 39.98 -20.80 -46.49
CA GLU A 287 40.08 -19.38 -46.18
C GLU A 287 39.85 -19.11 -44.69
N ASN A 288 38.89 -19.81 -44.06
CA ASN A 288 38.62 -19.71 -42.63
C ASN A 288 39.84 -20.14 -41.78
N ILE A 289 40.55 -21.20 -42.18
CA ILE A 289 41.77 -21.65 -41.47
C ILE A 289 42.87 -20.59 -41.53
N ARG A 290 43.06 -19.93 -42.68
CA ARG A 290 44.06 -18.86 -42.81
C ARG A 290 43.72 -17.64 -41.96
N VAL A 291 42.45 -17.25 -41.94
CA VAL A 291 41.97 -16.16 -41.07
C VAL A 291 42.15 -16.50 -39.59
N LEU A 292 41.97 -17.77 -39.21
CA LEU A 292 42.23 -18.22 -37.83
C LEU A 292 43.72 -18.19 -37.46
N GLU A 293 44.61 -18.55 -38.39
CA GLU A 293 46.06 -18.45 -38.16
C GLU A 293 46.53 -16.98 -38.05
N GLU A 294 46.00 -16.09 -38.88
CA GLU A 294 46.26 -14.65 -38.84
C GLU A 294 45.73 -14.00 -37.55
N THR A 295 44.55 -14.39 -37.09
CA THR A 295 44.02 -13.88 -35.81
C THR A 295 44.82 -14.40 -34.62
N LYS A 296 45.30 -15.65 -34.69
CA LYS A 296 46.17 -16.22 -33.66
C LYS A 296 47.53 -15.50 -33.58
N SER A 297 48.16 -15.19 -34.72
CA SER A 297 49.41 -14.44 -34.74
C SER A 297 49.21 -13.01 -34.20
N LEU A 298 48.10 -12.35 -34.58
CA LEU A 298 47.74 -11.03 -34.07
C LEU A 298 47.55 -11.01 -32.55
N ILE A 299 46.86 -12.02 -31.99
CA ILE A 299 46.67 -12.15 -30.53
C ILE A 299 48.02 -12.36 -29.85
N GLN A 300 48.92 -13.15 -30.43
CA GLN A 300 50.24 -13.41 -29.89
C GLN A 300 51.10 -12.12 -29.88
N GLU A 301 51.03 -11.31 -30.93
CA GLU A 301 51.71 -10.00 -31.00
C GLU A 301 51.14 -9.02 -29.98
N GLN A 302 49.81 -8.92 -29.85
CA GLN A 302 49.16 -8.07 -28.85
C GLN A 302 49.52 -8.49 -27.43
N TYR A 303 49.56 -9.79 -27.16
CA TYR A 303 49.96 -10.31 -25.86
C TYR A 303 51.44 -10.03 -25.56
N ALA A 304 52.32 -10.18 -26.55
CA ALA A 304 53.73 -9.81 -26.41
C ALA A 304 53.89 -8.30 -26.13
N ALA A 305 53.14 -7.45 -26.84
CA ALA A 305 53.12 -6.00 -26.61
C ALA A 305 52.62 -5.65 -25.18
N TYR A 306 51.55 -6.30 -24.72
CA TYR A 306 51.04 -6.15 -23.36
C TYR A 306 52.08 -6.54 -22.30
N VAL A 307 52.74 -7.69 -22.48
CA VAL A 307 53.79 -8.16 -21.56
C VAL A 307 54.98 -7.20 -21.55
N ASN A 308 55.37 -6.69 -22.72
CA ASN A 308 56.46 -5.71 -22.82
C ASN A 308 56.10 -4.37 -22.16
N ALA A 309 54.87 -3.87 -22.36
CA ALA A 309 54.39 -2.67 -21.68
C ALA A 309 54.35 -2.85 -20.16
N ARG A 310 53.95 -4.03 -19.67
CA ARG A 310 53.96 -4.35 -18.24
C ARG A 310 55.38 -4.45 -17.67
N LYS A 311 56.32 -5.05 -18.41
CA LYS A 311 57.75 -5.07 -18.05
C LYS A 311 58.33 -3.67 -18.01
N ALA A 312 57.99 -2.81 -18.98
CA ALA A 312 58.41 -1.42 -19.01
C ALA A 312 57.87 -0.66 -17.78
N LEU A 313 56.59 -0.80 -17.45
CA LEU A 313 55.99 -0.20 -16.26
C LEU A 313 56.70 -0.67 -14.98
N LEU A 314 56.92 -1.98 -14.85
CA LEU A 314 57.65 -2.54 -13.70
C LEU A 314 59.09 -2.03 -13.63
N SER A 315 59.78 -1.84 -14.75
CA SER A 315 61.11 -1.23 -14.77
C SER A 315 61.09 0.23 -14.32
N VAL A 316 60.10 1.02 -14.74
CA VAL A 316 59.92 2.42 -14.29
C VAL A 316 59.59 2.49 -12.80
N VAL A 317 58.74 1.59 -12.31
CA VAL A 317 58.45 1.50 -10.88
C VAL A 317 59.68 1.03 -10.10
N SER A 318 60.48 0.11 -10.65
CA SER A 318 61.73 -0.35 -10.04
C SER A 318 62.80 0.73 -10.00
N THR A 319 62.90 1.59 -11.02
CA THR A 319 63.82 2.73 -11.01
C THR A 319 63.32 3.84 -10.10
N ALA A 320 62.01 4.08 -10.03
CA ALA A 320 61.40 5.05 -9.12
C ALA A 320 61.45 4.61 -7.64
N SER A 321 61.53 3.30 -7.38
CA SER A 321 61.64 2.74 -6.02
C SER A 321 63.06 2.46 -5.55
N GLN A 322 64.07 2.71 -6.40
CA GLN A 322 65.46 2.74 -5.92
C GLN A 322 65.68 4.01 -5.07
N PRO A 323 66.19 3.88 -3.84
CA PRO A 323 66.42 5.02 -2.96
C PRO A 323 67.51 5.93 -3.55
N LEU A 324 67.15 7.17 -3.89
CA LEU A 324 68.10 8.21 -4.26
C LEU A 324 69.04 8.46 -3.07
N ILE A 325 70.28 7.99 -3.18
CA ILE A 325 71.38 8.51 -2.36
C ILE A 325 71.60 9.95 -2.80
N ALA A 326 71.31 10.86 -1.88
CA ALA A 326 71.40 12.29 -2.07
C ALA A 326 72.83 12.75 -2.39
N GLY A 327 72.96 13.58 -3.43
CA GLY A 327 74.12 14.42 -3.69
C GLY A 327 73.65 15.71 -4.39
N PRO A 328 73.98 16.91 -3.89
CA PRO A 328 73.43 18.16 -4.41
C PRO A 328 74.30 18.67 -5.57
N GLN A 329 73.70 19.26 -6.61
CA GLN A 329 74.11 20.57 -7.17
C GLN A 329 73.30 21.04 -8.39
N THR A 330 72.85 22.30 -8.26
CA THR A 330 72.73 23.41 -9.24
C THR A 330 71.82 23.32 -10.48
N PRO A 331 71.08 24.41 -10.80
CA PRO A 331 70.19 24.49 -11.95
C PRO A 331 70.88 25.14 -13.17
N GLN A 332 70.87 24.50 -14.34
CA GLN A 332 70.89 25.20 -15.63
C GLN A 332 70.27 24.35 -16.75
N ARG A 333 69.21 24.91 -17.35
CA ARG A 333 68.98 25.10 -18.79
C ARG A 333 69.14 23.88 -19.72
N GLN A 334 68.04 23.46 -20.34
CA GLN A 334 67.86 23.58 -21.80
C GLN A 334 66.41 23.28 -22.21
N LEU A 335 65.77 24.30 -22.79
CA LEU A 335 64.62 24.16 -23.67
C LEU A 335 65.14 23.55 -24.98
N GLN A 336 64.52 22.45 -25.44
CA GLN A 336 64.19 22.22 -26.85
C GLN A 336 63.09 21.14 -26.97
N PRO A 337 62.26 21.21 -28.02
CA PRO A 337 60.92 20.65 -28.09
C PRO A 337 60.87 19.35 -28.90
N ARG A 338 60.02 18.39 -28.49
CA ARG A 338 59.61 17.31 -29.40
C ARG A 338 58.18 16.85 -29.10
N GLU A 339 57.28 17.40 -29.91
CA GLU A 339 56.19 16.74 -30.62
C GLU A 339 55.48 15.51 -30.02
N ASN A 340 54.15 15.67 -30.02
CA ASN A 340 53.12 14.64 -30.20
C ASN A 340 52.82 13.72 -29.01
N GLN A 341 52.27 14.34 -27.95
CA GLN A 341 51.33 13.62 -27.08
C GLN A 341 49.91 13.86 -27.58
N ARG A 342 49.35 12.83 -28.23
CA ARG A 342 47.91 12.72 -28.47
C ARG A 342 47.23 12.64 -27.10
N ASN A 343 46.56 13.73 -26.73
CA ASN A 343 45.68 13.79 -25.58
C ASN A 343 44.63 12.67 -25.69
N THR A 344 44.73 11.65 -24.85
CA THR A 344 43.57 10.81 -24.54
C THR A 344 42.61 11.68 -23.76
N ALA A 345 41.49 12.04 -24.37
CA ALA A 345 40.41 12.78 -23.74
C ALA A 345 39.91 12.00 -22.52
N THR A 346 40.36 12.41 -21.33
CA THR A 346 39.60 12.20 -20.11
C THR A 346 38.26 12.91 -20.30
N PRO A 347 37.09 12.26 -20.10
CA PRO A 347 35.83 12.98 -20.15
C PRO A 347 35.90 14.12 -19.14
N ASP A 348 35.59 15.32 -19.61
CA ASP A 348 35.82 16.57 -18.90
C ASP A 348 35.05 16.60 -17.59
N LEU A 349 35.70 16.18 -16.50
CA LEU A 349 35.15 16.12 -15.15
C LEU A 349 34.64 17.50 -14.70
N THR A 350 35.12 18.58 -15.30
CA THR A 350 34.70 19.95 -14.98
C THR A 350 33.25 20.26 -15.39
N LEU A 351 32.69 19.54 -16.37
CA LEU A 351 31.29 19.68 -16.78
C LEU A 351 30.32 18.78 -16.00
N LEU A 352 30.82 17.67 -15.44
CA LEU A 352 30.01 16.74 -14.65
C LEU A 352 29.80 17.26 -13.22
N PHE A 353 30.80 17.95 -12.65
CA PHE A 353 30.74 18.49 -11.28
C PHE A 353 29.55 19.44 -11.04
N PRO A 354 29.28 20.44 -11.92
CA PRO A 354 28.13 21.33 -11.79
C PRO A 354 26.80 20.56 -11.80
N TYR A 355 26.63 19.60 -12.72
CA TYR A 355 25.40 18.81 -12.81
C TYR A 355 25.16 17.95 -11.56
N VAL A 356 26.21 17.33 -11.03
CA VAL A 356 26.12 16.53 -9.80
C VAL A 356 25.81 17.41 -8.59
N SER A 357 26.43 18.60 -8.49
CA SER A 357 26.17 19.54 -7.39
C SER A 357 24.80 20.21 -7.47
N GLU A 358 24.35 20.59 -8.67
CA GLU A 358 23.14 21.39 -8.86
C GLU A 358 21.88 20.54 -8.96
N ASN A 359 21.95 19.33 -9.53
CA ASN A 359 20.76 18.52 -9.79
C ASN A 359 20.72 17.25 -8.93
N LEU A 360 21.83 16.51 -8.85
CA LEU A 360 21.82 15.17 -8.26
C LEU A 360 21.91 15.18 -6.73
N LEU A 361 22.70 16.09 -6.16
CA LEU A 361 22.86 16.27 -4.73
C LEU A 361 21.59 16.82 -4.03
N PRO A 362 20.90 17.86 -4.53
CA PRO A 362 19.64 18.29 -3.95
C PRO A 362 18.53 17.26 -4.13
N LEU A 363 18.49 16.52 -5.25
CA LEU A 363 17.54 15.41 -5.42
C LEU A 363 17.77 14.29 -4.39
N SER A 364 19.04 13.90 -4.17
CA SER A 364 19.41 12.93 -3.14
C SER A 364 19.01 13.42 -1.74
N ASN A 365 19.24 14.70 -1.43
CA ASN A 365 18.83 15.29 -0.16
C ASN A 365 17.30 15.38 -0.02
N ALA A 366 16.59 15.70 -1.10
CA ALA A 366 15.14 15.70 -1.14
C ALA A 366 14.55 14.29 -0.96
N GLN A 367 15.25 13.23 -1.39
CA GLN A 367 14.84 11.84 -1.17
C GLN A 367 15.08 11.35 0.27
N LYS A 368 16.04 11.93 1.00
CA LYS A 368 16.34 11.54 2.39
C LYS A 368 15.17 11.81 3.34
N ALA A 369 14.52 12.97 3.24
CA ALA A 369 13.38 13.33 4.07
C ALA A 369 12.16 12.39 3.95
N PRO A 370 11.63 12.07 2.75
CA PRO A 370 10.53 11.13 2.59
C PRO A 370 10.95 9.69 2.93
N SER A 371 12.22 9.33 2.71
CA SER A 371 12.74 8.02 3.15
C SER A 371 12.75 7.90 4.68
N MET A 372 13.21 8.94 5.38
CA MET A 372 13.14 9.02 6.85
C MET A 372 11.70 8.95 7.35
N LEU A 373 10.78 9.70 6.71
CA LEU A 373 9.36 9.68 7.06
C LEU A 373 8.73 8.30 6.80
N LYS A 374 9.09 7.64 5.69
CA LYS A 374 8.66 6.26 5.40
C LYS A 374 9.15 5.30 6.48
N CYS A 375 10.42 5.39 6.88
CA CYS A 375 10.96 4.57 7.96
C CYS A 375 10.23 4.84 9.29
N TYR A 376 10.00 6.10 9.63
CA TYR A 376 9.26 6.49 10.84
C TYR A 376 7.82 5.96 10.85
N LEU A 377 7.08 6.16 9.75
CA LEU A 377 5.71 5.64 9.61
C LEU A 377 5.69 4.11 9.66
N SER A 378 6.64 3.44 9.01
CA SER A 378 6.73 1.97 9.06
C SER A 378 7.03 1.46 10.48
N ALA A 379 7.85 2.17 11.25
CA ALA A 379 8.14 1.83 12.64
C ALA A 379 6.92 2.03 13.54
N ILE A 380 6.16 3.11 13.34
CA ILE A 380 4.89 3.32 14.05
C ILE A 380 3.89 2.23 13.68
N LEU A 381 3.69 1.94 12.38
CA LEU A 381 2.77 0.91 11.95
C LEU A 381 3.16 -0.47 12.48
N ALA A 382 4.45 -0.81 12.52
CA ALA A 382 4.93 -2.05 13.11
C ALA A 382 4.67 -2.10 14.62
N LYS A 383 4.87 -0.99 15.33
CA LYS A 383 4.57 -0.87 16.77
C LYS A 383 3.08 -1.06 17.02
N GLU A 384 2.22 -0.36 16.27
CA GLU A 384 0.76 -0.47 16.38
C GLU A 384 0.27 -1.87 16.00
N LYS A 385 0.86 -2.49 14.97
CA LYS A 385 0.55 -3.89 14.63
C LYS A 385 0.90 -4.83 15.78
N TRP A 386 2.06 -4.64 16.40
CA TRP A 386 2.49 -5.50 17.50
C TRP A 386 1.66 -5.27 18.77
N THR A 387 1.31 -4.03 19.12
CA THR A 387 0.47 -3.72 20.28
C THR A 387 -0.94 -4.29 20.12
N THR A 388 -1.54 -4.16 18.94
CA THR A 388 -2.86 -4.73 18.63
C THR A 388 -2.85 -6.25 18.65
N CYS A 389 -1.85 -6.89 18.03
CA CYS A 389 -1.65 -8.33 18.13
C CYS A 389 -1.54 -8.78 19.60
N ARG A 390 -0.67 -8.14 20.40
CA ARG A 390 -0.50 -8.47 21.82
C ARG A 390 -1.78 -8.28 22.63
N MET A 391 -2.56 -7.24 22.35
CA MET A 391 -3.84 -7.01 23.00
C MET A 391 -4.84 -8.13 22.66
N LEU A 392 -4.90 -8.57 21.41
CA LEU A 392 -5.75 -9.69 21.00
C LEU A 392 -5.31 -11.02 21.62
N ASP A 393 -4.01 -11.26 21.77
CA ASP A 393 -3.49 -12.45 22.48
C ASP A 393 -3.86 -12.41 23.97
N ARG A 394 -3.73 -11.25 24.61
CA ARG A 394 -4.15 -11.08 26.00
C ARG A 394 -5.65 -11.30 26.18
N LEU A 395 -6.47 -10.74 25.28
CA LEU A 395 -7.91 -10.98 25.29
C LEU A 395 -8.21 -12.46 25.09
N GLN A 396 -7.41 -13.17 24.28
CA GLN A 396 -7.57 -14.60 24.06
C GLN A 396 -7.25 -15.40 25.34
N GLU A 397 -6.23 -15.00 26.10
CA GLU A 397 -5.90 -15.62 27.39
C GLU A 397 -6.97 -15.34 28.46
N GLU A 398 -7.58 -14.14 28.44
CA GLU A 398 -8.62 -13.74 29.38
C GLU A 398 -10.01 -14.33 29.02
N SER A 399 -10.27 -14.62 27.75
CA SER A 399 -11.53 -15.20 27.29
C SER A 399 -11.48 -16.72 27.19
N HIS A 400 -12.52 -17.40 27.66
CA HIS A 400 -12.70 -18.84 27.44
C HIS A 400 -13.38 -19.17 26.09
N LEU A 401 -13.81 -18.14 25.35
CA LEU A 401 -14.58 -18.26 24.12
C LEU A 401 -13.80 -18.89 22.96
N LEU A 402 -12.55 -18.49 22.74
CA LEU A 402 -11.72 -19.03 21.66
C LEU A 402 -11.30 -20.49 21.87
N PRO A 403 -10.92 -20.93 23.10
CA PRO A 403 -10.72 -22.34 23.39
C PRO A 403 -11.95 -23.21 23.18
N GLU A 404 -13.15 -22.71 23.50
CA GLU A 404 -14.42 -23.42 23.33
C GLU A 404 -14.80 -23.56 21.85
N TYR A 405 -14.53 -22.54 21.03
CA TYR A 405 -14.87 -22.52 19.60
C TYR A 405 -13.62 -22.30 18.72
N PRO A 406 -12.70 -23.28 18.62
CA PRO A 406 -11.48 -23.14 17.84
C PRO A 406 -11.77 -23.23 16.33
N ILE A 407 -11.23 -22.29 15.54
CA ILE A 407 -11.20 -22.44 14.08
C ILE A 407 -10.27 -23.60 13.72
N LEU A 408 -10.84 -24.72 13.28
CA LEU A 408 -10.11 -25.93 12.85
C LEU A 408 -9.08 -25.65 11.74
N GLY A 409 -9.27 -24.59 10.94
CA GLY A 409 -8.33 -24.12 9.92
C GLY A 409 -6.98 -23.58 10.44
N ARG A 410 -6.85 -23.31 11.74
CA ARG A 410 -5.60 -22.82 12.34
C ARG A 410 -4.72 -23.90 12.98
N GLN A 411 -5.27 -25.08 13.28
CA GLN A 411 -4.45 -26.15 13.84
C GLN A 411 -3.40 -26.60 12.82
N PRO A 412 -2.12 -26.71 13.21
CA PRO A 412 -1.04 -27.07 12.28
C PRO A 412 -1.27 -28.42 11.59
N ARG A 413 -2.10 -29.29 12.19
CA ARG A 413 -2.49 -30.60 11.65
C ARG A 413 -3.55 -30.52 10.54
N PHE A 414 -4.33 -29.43 10.46
CA PHE A 414 -5.49 -29.30 9.56
C PHE A 414 -5.34 -28.19 8.51
N LYS A 415 -4.22 -27.43 8.52
CA LYS A 415 -3.92 -26.38 7.52
C LYS A 415 -4.05 -26.88 6.08
N ASN A 416 -3.63 -28.12 5.80
CA ASN A 416 -3.68 -28.71 4.47
C ASN A 416 -5.10 -29.14 4.06
N ALA A 417 -5.94 -29.54 5.02
CA ALA A 417 -7.32 -29.95 4.77
C ALA A 417 -8.23 -28.73 4.52
N VAL A 418 -8.08 -27.67 5.31
CA VAL A 418 -8.94 -26.48 5.20
C VAL A 418 -8.57 -25.59 4.01
N ALA A 419 -7.30 -25.56 3.59
CA ALA A 419 -6.90 -24.90 2.34
C ALA A 419 -7.55 -25.53 1.09
N SER A 420 -7.93 -26.81 1.16
CA SER A 420 -8.64 -27.50 0.07
C SER A 420 -10.16 -27.23 0.07
N ILE A 421 -10.74 -26.97 1.23
CA ILE A 421 -12.18 -26.71 1.43
C ILE A 421 -12.50 -25.23 1.13
N ASN A 422 -11.66 -24.30 1.57
CA ASN A 422 -11.83 -22.86 1.33
C ASN A 422 -11.73 -22.48 -0.16
N ARG A 423 -11.28 -23.37 -1.05
CA ARG A 423 -11.38 -23.18 -2.51
C ARG A 423 -12.82 -23.25 -3.04
N ARG A 424 -13.78 -23.79 -2.28
CA ARG A 424 -15.17 -23.98 -2.74
C ARG A 424 -16.18 -23.01 -2.13
N SER A 425 -15.82 -22.25 -1.10
CA SER A 425 -16.79 -21.44 -0.35
C SER A 425 -16.27 -20.03 -0.05
N SER A 426 -16.30 -19.15 -1.05
CA SER A 426 -16.69 -17.73 -0.90
C SER A 426 -16.39 -16.96 -2.21
N PRO A 427 -17.39 -16.34 -2.86
CA PRO A 427 -17.19 -15.51 -4.06
C PRO A 427 -16.80 -14.05 -3.73
N LEU A 428 -16.53 -13.70 -2.46
CA LEU A 428 -16.34 -12.30 -2.04
C LEU A 428 -14.96 -11.96 -1.44
N ALA A 429 -14.07 -12.93 -1.28
CA ALA A 429 -12.70 -12.67 -0.84
C ALA A 429 -11.79 -12.62 -2.07
N SER A 430 -11.37 -11.41 -2.42
CA SER A 430 -10.38 -11.14 -3.46
C SER A 430 -9.14 -12.01 -3.28
N GLN A 431 -8.68 -12.56 -4.40
CA GLN A 431 -7.46 -13.33 -4.56
C GLN A 431 -6.23 -12.42 -4.34
N SER A 432 -5.96 -12.03 -3.10
CA SER A 432 -4.58 -11.79 -2.67
C SER A 432 -4.07 -13.08 -2.03
N SER A 433 -2.79 -13.35 -2.17
CA SER A 433 -2.18 -14.60 -1.73
C SER A 433 -2.54 -14.91 -0.26
N PRO A 434 -2.72 -16.18 0.14
CA PRO A 434 -3.07 -16.54 1.53
C PRO A 434 -1.99 -16.17 2.56
N ASN A 435 -0.90 -15.53 2.13
CA ASN A 435 0.19 -15.03 2.98
C ASN A 435 0.12 -13.52 3.23
N GLU A 436 -0.90 -12.81 2.71
CA GLU A 436 -1.03 -11.34 2.79
C GLU A 436 -2.21 -10.85 3.64
N ALA A 437 -3.04 -11.74 4.18
CA ALA A 437 -4.01 -11.33 5.18
C ALA A 437 -3.24 -10.86 6.43
N SER A 438 -3.39 -9.58 6.80
CA SER A 438 -2.68 -9.03 7.95
C SER A 438 -2.98 -9.87 9.20
N GLU A 439 -1.94 -10.17 9.97
CA GLU A 439 -2.03 -11.04 11.16
C GLU A 439 -3.17 -10.62 12.11
N ILE A 440 -3.43 -9.31 12.24
CA ILE A 440 -4.54 -8.75 13.02
C ILE A 440 -5.89 -9.22 12.46
N VAL A 441 -6.12 -9.11 11.15
CA VAL A 441 -7.36 -9.53 10.49
C VAL A 441 -7.59 -11.02 10.74
N THR A 442 -6.54 -11.83 10.58
CA THR A 442 -6.67 -13.27 10.82
C THR A 442 -7.06 -13.58 12.28
N ARG A 443 -6.58 -12.80 13.26
CA ARG A 443 -6.92 -12.98 14.69
C ARG A 443 -8.34 -12.50 14.96
N ALA A 444 -8.75 -11.37 14.38
CA ALA A 444 -10.11 -10.84 14.49
C ALA A 444 -11.16 -11.78 13.86
N GLU A 445 -10.82 -12.46 12.77
CA GLU A 445 -11.66 -13.50 12.16
C GLU A 445 -11.92 -14.68 13.12
N ALA A 446 -10.94 -15.04 13.95
CA ALA A 446 -11.13 -16.07 14.99
C ALA A 446 -12.18 -15.67 16.01
N TRP A 447 -12.13 -14.43 16.46
CA TRP A 447 -13.11 -13.86 17.38
C TRP A 447 -14.50 -13.75 16.75
N SER A 448 -14.60 -13.33 15.49
CA SER A 448 -15.90 -13.21 14.82
C SER A 448 -16.53 -14.57 14.51
N PHE A 449 -15.71 -15.61 14.30
CA PHE A 449 -16.21 -16.98 14.21
C PHE A 449 -16.69 -17.49 15.57
N ALA A 450 -15.85 -17.43 16.60
CA ALA A 450 -16.20 -17.91 17.93
C ALA A 450 -17.43 -17.19 18.50
N GLY A 451 -17.54 -15.87 18.31
CA GLY A 451 -18.72 -15.12 18.75
C GLY A 451 -19.99 -15.45 17.97
N ARG A 452 -19.89 -15.87 16.71
CA ARG A 452 -21.05 -16.39 15.96
C ARG A 452 -21.47 -17.76 16.46
N GLU A 453 -20.52 -18.65 16.70
CA GLU A 453 -20.80 -20.00 17.21
C GLU A 453 -21.39 -19.96 18.63
N GLU A 454 -20.85 -19.13 19.53
CA GLU A 454 -21.42 -18.94 20.86
C GLU A 454 -22.86 -18.38 20.78
N ARG A 455 -23.09 -17.40 19.90
CA ARG A 455 -24.44 -16.85 19.68
C ARG A 455 -25.40 -17.92 19.16
N GLU A 456 -24.96 -18.77 18.25
CA GLU A 456 -25.79 -19.87 17.76
C GLU A 456 -26.03 -20.93 18.82
N ALA A 457 -25.01 -21.30 19.60
CA ALA A 457 -25.12 -22.26 20.70
C ALA A 457 -26.07 -21.78 21.80
N THR A 458 -25.93 -20.52 22.22
CA THR A 458 -26.83 -19.89 23.21
C THR A 458 -28.25 -19.76 22.67
N LYS A 459 -28.43 -19.39 21.40
CA LYS A 459 -29.75 -19.37 20.74
C LYS A 459 -30.39 -20.76 20.76
N ARG A 460 -29.67 -21.81 20.34
CA ARG A 460 -30.17 -23.19 20.37
C ARG A 460 -30.54 -23.62 21.78
N TYR A 461 -29.70 -23.32 22.77
CA TYR A 461 -30.01 -23.63 24.17
C TYR A 461 -31.28 -22.94 24.67
N ILE A 462 -31.50 -21.68 24.29
CA ILE A 462 -32.74 -20.95 24.63
C ILE A 462 -33.93 -21.57 23.91
N GLU A 463 -33.81 -21.90 22.62
CA GLU A 463 -34.87 -22.57 21.86
C GLU A 463 -35.24 -23.92 22.48
N ASP A 464 -34.27 -24.74 22.85
CA ASP A 464 -34.49 -26.03 23.53
C ASP A 464 -35.16 -25.83 24.90
N ARG A 465 -34.78 -24.79 25.66
CA ARG A 465 -35.43 -24.46 26.94
C ARG A 465 -36.86 -23.96 26.77
N ILE A 466 -37.13 -23.18 25.72
CA ILE A 466 -38.48 -22.73 25.38
C ILE A 466 -39.33 -23.93 24.99
N ASN A 467 -38.83 -24.81 24.10
CA ASN A 467 -39.52 -26.02 23.68
C ASN A 467 -39.81 -26.94 24.87
N PHE A 468 -38.83 -27.14 25.76
CA PHE A 468 -39.05 -27.90 26.99
C PHE A 468 -40.12 -27.25 27.88
N GLY A 469 -40.11 -25.92 28.00
CA GLY A 469 -41.11 -25.16 28.75
C GLY A 469 -42.51 -25.27 28.16
N THR A 470 -42.66 -25.20 26.83
CA THR A 470 -43.94 -25.33 26.15
C THR A 470 -44.46 -26.76 26.21
N GLU A 471 -43.60 -27.78 26.11
CA GLU A 471 -43.97 -29.17 26.33
C GLU A 471 -44.44 -29.41 27.77
N LEU A 472 -43.76 -28.84 28.77
CA LEU A 472 -44.15 -28.94 30.16
C LEU A 472 -45.49 -28.23 30.42
N ALA A 473 -45.68 -27.04 29.83
CA ALA A 473 -46.92 -26.29 29.92
C ALA A 473 -48.08 -27.04 29.25
N GLY A 474 -47.86 -27.65 28.08
CA GLY A 474 -48.85 -28.49 27.41
C GLY A 474 -49.24 -29.71 28.24
N LYS A 475 -48.25 -30.42 28.82
CA LYS A 475 -48.51 -31.53 29.76
C LYS A 475 -49.31 -31.07 30.98
N ALA A 476 -48.98 -29.91 31.54
CA ALA A 476 -49.74 -29.34 32.65
C ALA A 476 -51.18 -29.00 32.24
N GLU A 477 -51.37 -28.42 31.06
CA GLU A 477 -52.67 -28.14 30.48
C GLU A 477 -53.52 -29.42 30.30
N ASP A 478 -52.91 -30.48 29.78
CA ASP A 478 -53.55 -31.78 29.60
C ASP A 478 -53.94 -32.39 30.96
N THR A 479 -53.06 -32.37 31.96
CA THR A 479 -53.38 -32.84 33.31
C THR A 479 -54.51 -32.02 33.96
N LEU A 480 -54.57 -30.71 33.69
CA LEU A 480 -55.67 -29.88 34.15
C LEU A 480 -56.97 -30.28 33.44
N LYS A 481 -56.96 -30.42 32.11
CA LYS A 481 -58.14 -30.91 31.36
C LYS A 481 -58.64 -32.24 31.93
N GLU A 482 -57.77 -33.21 32.19
CA GLU A 482 -58.13 -34.49 32.83
C GLU A 482 -58.79 -34.29 34.21
N MET A 483 -58.24 -33.40 35.06
CA MET A 483 -58.85 -33.08 36.36
C MET A 483 -60.22 -32.40 36.21
N TYR A 484 -60.36 -31.46 35.28
CA TYR A 484 -61.62 -30.76 34.99
C TYR A 484 -62.68 -31.72 34.45
N GLU A 485 -62.30 -32.66 33.58
CA GLU A 485 -63.15 -33.76 33.10
C GLU A 485 -63.59 -34.67 34.26
N LEU A 486 -62.68 -35.06 35.15
CA LEU A 486 -63.00 -35.86 36.35
C LEU A 486 -63.99 -35.13 37.27
N MET A 487 -63.85 -33.81 37.40
CA MET A 487 -64.75 -32.93 38.16
C MET A 487 -66.03 -32.54 37.39
N ASN A 488 -66.18 -32.95 36.13
CA ASN A 488 -67.25 -32.53 35.20
C ASN A 488 -67.44 -31.00 35.13
N GLN A 489 -66.35 -30.26 35.05
CA GLN A 489 -66.33 -28.83 34.80
C GLN A 489 -65.75 -28.58 33.41
N ASP A 490 -66.39 -27.71 32.62
CA ASP A 490 -65.91 -27.37 31.27
C ASP A 490 -64.62 -26.54 31.38
N TYR A 491 -63.47 -27.14 31.01
CA TYR A 491 -62.16 -26.50 31.04
C TYR A 491 -62.14 -25.19 30.26
N GLU A 492 -62.70 -25.17 29.04
CA GLU A 492 -62.75 -23.98 28.20
C GLU A 492 -63.61 -22.85 28.78
N GLU A 493 -64.68 -23.14 29.54
CA GLU A 493 -65.49 -22.11 30.19
C GLU A 493 -64.78 -21.52 31.42
N ALA A 494 -63.90 -22.30 32.06
CA ALA A 494 -63.11 -21.89 33.23
C ALA A 494 -61.85 -21.10 32.85
N THR A 495 -61.20 -21.44 31.73
CA THR A 495 -59.97 -20.79 31.25
C THR A 495 -60.20 -19.79 30.12
N ALA A 496 -61.42 -19.71 29.55
CA ALA A 496 -61.80 -18.58 28.70
C ALA A 496 -61.59 -17.29 29.47
N ALA A 497 -60.49 -16.61 29.16
CA ALA A 497 -60.30 -15.22 29.55
C ALA A 497 -61.55 -14.47 29.12
N LYS A 498 -62.17 -13.75 30.07
CA LYS A 498 -63.23 -12.80 29.74
C LYS A 498 -62.64 -11.71 28.86
N GLU A 499 -62.51 -11.98 27.57
CA GLU A 499 -62.30 -10.98 26.52
C GLU A 499 -63.59 -10.18 26.37
N ASP A 500 -63.91 -9.40 27.39
CA ASP A 500 -64.91 -8.34 27.33
C ASP A 500 -64.62 -7.33 28.43
N LYS A 501 -63.61 -6.50 28.19
CA LYS A 501 -63.77 -5.04 28.07
C LYS A 501 -62.40 -4.37 28.12
N LYS A 502 -62.08 -3.69 27.01
CA LYS A 502 -61.21 -2.51 26.96
C LYS A 502 -61.46 -1.63 28.19
N GLY A 503 -60.49 -1.60 29.09
CA GLY A 503 -60.45 -0.71 30.25
C GLY A 503 -59.08 -0.88 30.86
N GLY A 504 -58.15 -0.02 30.48
CA GLY A 504 -56.75 -0.14 30.86
C GLY A 504 -56.58 -0.10 32.36
N GLU A 505 -55.78 -1.04 32.89
CA GLU A 505 -55.05 -0.91 34.14
C GLU A 505 -54.10 -2.13 34.29
N PRO A 506 -53.10 -2.07 35.20
CA PRO A 506 -51.69 -2.09 34.87
C PRO A 506 -51.05 -3.47 35.01
N ASP A 507 -49.82 -3.53 34.51
CA ASP A 507 -48.91 -4.68 34.51
C ASP A 507 -48.87 -5.42 35.86
N ILE A 508 -49.29 -6.69 35.83
CA ILE A 508 -49.52 -7.59 36.97
C ILE A 508 -48.20 -8.04 37.64
N TRP A 509 -47.04 -7.69 37.08
CA TRP A 509 -45.73 -8.21 37.52
C TRP A 509 -45.01 -7.37 38.58
N ALA A 510 -45.64 -6.34 39.16
CA ALA A 510 -45.10 -5.63 40.33
C ALA A 510 -45.84 -6.07 41.61
N PRO A 511 -45.20 -6.82 42.53
CA PRO A 511 -45.86 -7.26 43.75
C PRO A 511 -45.70 -6.18 44.83
N GLU A 512 -46.78 -5.49 45.19
CA GLU A 512 -46.84 -4.85 46.49
C GLU A 512 -48.21 -5.00 47.15
N SER A 513 -48.15 -5.60 48.32
CA SER A 513 -49.22 -6.01 49.21
C SER A 513 -50.24 -4.91 49.49
N ARG A 514 -51.53 -5.16 49.24
CA ARG A 514 -52.62 -4.62 50.07
C ARG A 514 -53.77 -5.62 50.18
N TYR A 515 -53.97 -6.09 51.41
CA TYR A 515 -55.24 -6.67 51.84
C TYR A 515 -56.34 -5.61 51.73
N SER A 516 -57.46 -5.96 51.09
CA SER A 516 -58.74 -5.31 51.40
C SER A 516 -59.91 -6.23 51.08
N ARG A 517 -60.67 -6.55 52.13
CA ARG A 517 -62.00 -7.17 52.07
C ARG A 517 -62.93 -6.25 51.27
N GLY A 518 -63.59 -6.81 50.26
CA GLY A 518 -64.61 -6.12 49.47
C GLY A 518 -65.73 -7.09 49.10
N ARG A 519 -66.87 -6.91 49.75
CA ARG A 519 -68.09 -7.71 49.71
C ARG A 519 -68.93 -7.38 48.46
N GLY A 520 -69.49 -8.41 47.83
CA GLY A 520 -70.80 -8.31 47.14
C GLY A 520 -70.79 -8.11 45.63
N GLY A 521 -71.14 -9.17 44.90
CA GLY A 521 -71.50 -9.11 43.48
C GLY A 521 -72.21 -10.40 43.06
N ARG A 522 -73.53 -10.47 43.26
CA ARG A 522 -74.38 -11.51 42.67
C ARG A 522 -74.48 -11.28 41.17
N HIS A 523 -73.90 -12.17 40.38
CA HIS A 523 -74.29 -12.37 38.99
C HIS A 523 -74.87 -13.77 38.85
N GLY A 524 -76.13 -13.83 38.42
CA GLY A 524 -76.84 -15.07 38.15
C GLY A 524 -76.16 -15.80 36.99
N ARG A 525 -75.54 -16.92 37.32
CA ARG A 525 -75.09 -17.91 36.34
C ARG A 525 -76.28 -18.82 36.07
N LEU A 526 -76.73 -18.88 34.83
CA LEU A 526 -77.61 -19.95 34.36
C LEU A 526 -76.85 -21.27 34.58
N GLU A 527 -77.25 -22.04 35.58
CA GLU A 527 -76.67 -23.35 35.87
C GLU A 527 -76.99 -24.31 34.72
N LYS A 528 -76.01 -24.57 33.85
CA LYS A 528 -76.05 -25.76 32.99
C LYS A 528 -75.97 -26.99 33.90
N LYS A 529 -76.81 -28.00 33.63
CA LYS A 529 -76.88 -29.25 34.40
C LYS A 529 -75.47 -29.86 34.53
N PRO A 530 -75.00 -30.17 35.75
CA PRO A 530 -73.79 -30.96 35.92
C PRO A 530 -74.03 -32.31 35.26
N LYS A 531 -73.20 -32.67 34.27
CA LYS A 531 -73.17 -34.01 33.66
C LYS A 531 -72.21 -34.89 34.48
N GLY A 532 -72.42 -36.21 34.47
CA GLY A 532 -71.48 -37.19 35.01
C GLY A 532 -71.90 -37.85 36.33
N PRO A 533 -71.21 -38.92 36.76
CA PRO A 533 -71.63 -39.81 37.85
C PRO A 533 -71.65 -39.15 39.24
N TRP A 534 -71.06 -37.97 39.39
CA TRP A 534 -71.03 -37.18 40.64
C TRP A 534 -72.13 -36.12 40.74
N SER A 535 -72.92 -35.90 39.68
CA SER A 535 -73.99 -34.88 39.64
C SER A 535 -75.13 -35.13 40.63
N GLY A 536 -75.19 -36.33 41.22
CA GLY A 536 -76.17 -36.73 42.24
C GLY A 536 -75.74 -36.45 43.69
N LEU A 537 -74.49 -36.04 43.94
CA LEU A 537 -73.95 -35.88 45.30
C LEU A 537 -74.19 -34.48 45.90
N ASN A 538 -75.25 -33.79 45.50
CA ASN A 538 -75.65 -32.52 46.11
C ASN A 538 -76.45 -32.77 47.40
N GLY A 539 -75.74 -33.14 48.48
CA GLY A 539 -76.06 -32.79 49.88
C GLY A 539 -77.44 -33.11 50.48
N LYS A 540 -78.35 -33.79 49.77
CA LYS A 540 -79.65 -34.22 50.30
C LYS A 540 -79.67 -35.73 50.50
N VAL A 541 -78.80 -36.22 51.38
CA VAL A 541 -79.03 -37.53 52.01
C VAL A 541 -80.08 -37.30 53.09
N GLY A 542 -81.35 -37.51 52.74
CA GLY A 542 -82.43 -37.56 53.71
C GLY A 542 -82.23 -38.77 54.61
N VAL A 543 -82.11 -38.53 55.91
CA VAL A 543 -82.31 -39.56 56.93
C VAL A 543 -83.78 -40.00 56.80
N ILE A 544 -84.01 -41.18 56.21
CA ILE A 544 -85.27 -41.89 56.37
C ILE A 544 -85.15 -42.59 57.73
N GLY A 545 -85.76 -42.01 58.75
CA GLY A 545 -86.05 -42.71 59.99
C GLY A 545 -87.36 -43.45 59.83
N ASP A 546 -87.29 -44.78 59.79
CA ASP A 546 -88.37 -45.67 60.21
C ASP A 546 -88.10 -46.05 61.67
N GLY A 547 -89.06 -45.81 62.58
CA GLY A 547 -89.02 -46.25 63.99
C GLY A 547 -89.21 -45.14 65.01
#